data_AF-A0A919SJ60-F1
#
_entry.id   AF-A0A919SJ60-F1
#
_cell.length_a   1.000
_cell.length_b   1.000
_cell.length_c   1.000
_cell.angle_alpha   90.00
_cell.angle_beta   90.00
_cell.angle_gamma   90.00
#
_symmetry.space_group_name_H-M   'P 1'
#
loop_
_entity.id
_entity.type
_entity.pdbx_description
1 polymer ?
#
loop_
_entity_poly.entity_id
_entity_poly.type
_entity_poly.pdbx_seq_one_letter_code
_entity_poly.pdbx_strand_id
1 'polypeptide(L)'
;MSDSDLRFELLGEVRALRAQTPLELGPAKQRAVLAILLLNAGRPVPVTQIVDAVWGEDPPENGANVVQKYVAGLRRLLDPDRPPRTPGELLPLTSAGYALQISPDDLDSVRFEAGVAQASVQRKSGHFPEAAATLRTALDLWKGEALAGLSGAVFEAARTRLTEAKATAWEKWSEIELARGNHTGVMPDLVRLVEQFPLREGLRSSLMIALHQGGRQAEALAAFREAREYFLDEFGVEPGDKLQETHRRILRGEHFYSEAVDPWSDGSEHPGQYSPPAGFAPPPSGPSSGSPYNQPSGPPYPGAGEPTAPGYYPPPYVPPDLSPPTWTTSGPGWGQIPPLPLRVPRSFPIFEVIAASLIPIIICSVGSWLYFFYAGFYRRDWRQFAVSAGYLALFITACVVMEIDPTPIDADYTSDAEDVGIAMFLAIAVIAAIHGGVLASHPGDSPRARTLRTQAQTFAAYNPGQALQFAVGRPDLIRLYDDGGLVDINHAPPHVLAALPGISTHLAHRIITGRSDRPYARPEELALRGLLTARRLNRVSSWLVCIPTTIPAPATPPWGHAYPPAY
;
A
#
# COMPACT_ATOMS: atom_id res chain seq x y z
N MET A 1 37.87 -36.40 -6.33
CA MET A 1 36.63 -35.72 -5.94
C MET A 1 36.94 -35.04 -4.62
N SER A 2 37.41 -33.79 -4.68
CA SER A 2 37.64 -33.01 -3.47
C SER A 2 36.27 -32.79 -2.84
N ASP A 3 36.09 -33.31 -1.62
CA ASP A 3 34.93 -33.09 -0.76
C ASP A 3 34.96 -31.63 -0.31
N SER A 4 34.72 -30.71 -1.24
CA SER A 4 34.70 -29.30 -0.92
C SER A 4 33.38 -29.00 -0.25
N ASP A 5 33.42 -28.81 1.07
CA ASP A 5 32.34 -28.30 1.91
C ASP A 5 31.98 -26.83 1.58
N LEU A 6 32.06 -26.47 0.29
CA LEU A 6 31.84 -25.14 -0.24
C LEU A 6 30.41 -25.01 -0.71
N ARG A 7 29.74 -23.96 -0.27
CA ARG A 7 28.40 -23.59 -0.74
C ARG A 7 28.37 -22.14 -1.16
N PHE A 8 27.57 -21.83 -2.15
CA PHE A 8 27.40 -20.51 -2.70
C PHE A 8 25.94 -20.10 -2.64
N GLU A 9 25.71 -18.86 -2.20
CA GLU A 9 24.39 -18.28 -2.05
C GLU A 9 24.27 -17.06 -2.96
N LEU A 10 23.26 -17.07 -3.83
CA LEU A 10 22.85 -15.96 -4.69
C LEU A 10 21.40 -15.50 -4.42
N LEU A 11 20.59 -16.31 -3.73
CA LEU A 11 19.18 -16.01 -3.41
C LEU A 11 19.05 -15.10 -2.17
N GLY A 12 19.92 -14.10 -2.11
CA GLY A 12 20.14 -13.17 -1.00
C GLY A 12 21.39 -12.33 -1.29
N GLU A 13 22.09 -11.92 -0.24
CA GLU A 13 23.44 -11.39 -0.38
C GLU A 13 24.38 -12.47 -0.94
N VAL A 14 25.30 -12.08 -1.83
CA VAL A 14 26.28 -13.02 -2.41
C VAL A 14 27.25 -13.51 -1.33
N ARG A 15 27.19 -14.81 -1.04
CA ARG A 15 28.02 -15.46 -0.02
C ARG A 15 28.67 -16.73 -0.55
N ALA A 16 29.82 -17.06 0.03
CA ALA A 16 30.40 -18.39 -0.05
C ALA A 16 30.57 -18.88 1.39
N LEU A 17 30.24 -20.14 1.64
CA LEU A 17 30.40 -20.79 2.94
C LEU A 17 31.36 -21.96 2.79
N ARG A 18 32.18 -22.19 3.80
CA ARG A 18 32.96 -23.42 3.96
C ARG A 18 32.56 -24.07 5.26
N ALA A 19 32.06 -25.30 5.25
CA ALA A 19 31.59 -25.96 6.47
C ALA A 19 30.57 -25.12 7.26
N GLN A 20 29.59 -24.55 6.54
CA GLN A 20 28.59 -23.60 7.06
C GLN A 20 29.16 -22.27 7.60
N THR A 21 30.47 -22.05 7.54
CA THR A 21 31.11 -20.80 7.98
C THR A 21 31.22 -19.83 6.80
N PRO A 22 30.65 -18.61 6.89
CA PRO A 22 30.77 -17.61 5.84
C PRO A 22 32.23 -17.21 5.58
N LEU A 23 32.61 -17.12 4.31
CA LEU A 23 33.90 -16.62 3.86
C LEU A 23 33.85 -15.11 3.63
N GLU A 24 34.89 -14.39 4.07
CA GLU A 24 35.06 -12.97 3.80
C GLU A 24 35.46 -12.74 2.34
N LEU A 25 34.47 -12.62 1.47
CA LEU A 25 34.65 -12.46 0.01
C LEU A 25 35.33 -11.14 -0.40
N GLY A 26 35.54 -10.23 0.54
CA GLY A 26 36.24 -8.98 0.32
C GLY A 26 35.40 -7.89 -0.37
N PRO A 27 36.03 -6.97 -1.11
CA PRO A 27 35.37 -5.79 -1.66
C PRO A 27 34.20 -6.10 -2.61
N ALA A 28 33.27 -5.15 -2.75
CA ALA A 28 32.07 -5.30 -3.61
C ALA A 28 32.38 -5.74 -5.04
N LYS A 29 33.44 -5.20 -5.66
CA LYS A 29 33.85 -5.59 -7.03
C LYS A 29 34.40 -7.03 -7.09
N GLN A 30 35.05 -7.53 -6.04
CA GLN A 30 35.47 -8.93 -5.96
C GLN A 30 34.26 -9.87 -5.83
N ARG A 31 33.27 -9.49 -5.01
CA ARG A 31 31.98 -10.19 -4.91
C ARG A 31 31.22 -10.20 -6.23
N ALA A 32 31.23 -9.09 -6.97
CA ALA A 32 30.62 -8.99 -8.29
C ALA A 32 31.27 -9.91 -9.32
N VAL A 33 32.61 -10.02 -9.34
CA VAL A 33 33.33 -10.99 -10.18
C VAL A 33 32.89 -12.42 -9.86
N LEU A 34 32.84 -12.79 -8.57
CA LEU A 34 32.36 -14.12 -8.15
C LEU A 34 30.91 -14.36 -8.60
N ALA A 35 30.03 -13.37 -8.43
CA ALA A 35 28.63 -13.49 -8.80
C ALA A 35 28.44 -13.75 -10.31
N ILE A 36 29.20 -13.08 -11.18
CA ILE A 36 29.15 -13.35 -12.64
C ILE A 36 29.59 -14.78 -12.95
N LEU A 37 30.63 -15.27 -12.28
CA LEU A 37 31.12 -16.62 -12.46
C LEU A 37 30.10 -17.67 -11.95
N LEU A 38 29.43 -17.39 -10.83
CA LEU A 38 28.36 -18.26 -10.30
C LEU A 38 27.10 -18.26 -11.18
N LEU A 39 26.71 -17.11 -11.73
CA LEU A 39 25.62 -17.03 -12.72
C LEU A 39 25.91 -17.82 -13.99
N ASN A 40 27.19 -18.11 -14.26
CA ASN A 40 27.68 -18.91 -15.37
C ASN A 40 28.41 -20.18 -14.88
N ALA A 41 28.00 -20.74 -13.72
CA ALA A 41 28.67 -21.89 -13.12
C ALA A 41 28.87 -23.04 -14.15
N GLY A 42 30.08 -23.61 -14.16
CA GLY A 42 30.51 -24.63 -15.11
C GLY A 42 30.87 -24.12 -16.51
N ARG A 43 30.59 -22.86 -16.85
CA ARG A 43 30.85 -22.28 -18.18
C ARG A 43 31.93 -21.19 -18.11
N PRO A 44 32.84 -21.10 -19.09
CA PRO A 44 33.84 -20.04 -19.13
C PRO A 44 33.22 -18.69 -19.48
N VAL A 45 33.63 -17.64 -18.76
CA VAL A 45 33.26 -16.24 -19.00
C VAL A 45 34.48 -15.47 -19.49
N PRO A 46 34.42 -14.84 -20.69
CA PRO A 46 35.49 -13.99 -21.20
C PRO A 46 35.84 -12.85 -20.25
N VAL A 47 37.13 -12.50 -20.15
CA VAL A 47 37.60 -11.43 -19.26
C VAL A 47 36.94 -10.09 -19.59
N THR A 48 36.75 -9.78 -20.87
CA THR A 48 36.05 -8.57 -21.32
C THR A 48 34.62 -8.52 -20.78
N GLN A 49 33.88 -9.63 -20.86
CA GLN A 49 32.52 -9.71 -20.32
C GLN A 49 32.48 -9.54 -18.80
N ILE A 50 33.49 -10.05 -18.08
CA ILE A 50 33.62 -9.81 -16.63
C ILE A 50 33.86 -8.31 -16.36
N VAL A 51 34.71 -7.65 -17.17
CA VAL A 51 34.94 -6.21 -17.05
C VAL A 51 33.64 -5.44 -17.30
N ASP A 52 32.96 -5.70 -18.41
CA ASP A 52 31.73 -4.99 -18.79
C ASP A 52 30.63 -5.15 -17.73
N ALA A 53 30.46 -6.37 -17.20
CA ALA A 53 29.41 -6.65 -16.23
C ALA A 53 29.69 -6.05 -14.83
N VAL A 54 30.97 -5.94 -14.43
CA VAL A 54 31.35 -5.40 -13.11
C VAL A 54 31.47 -3.88 -13.12
N TRP A 55 31.93 -3.27 -14.22
CA TRP A 55 32.22 -1.83 -14.31
C TRP A 55 31.29 -1.04 -15.24
N GLY A 56 30.56 -1.68 -16.15
CA GLY A 56 29.63 -1.00 -17.05
C GLY A 56 30.37 -0.01 -17.96
N GLU A 57 29.89 1.24 -17.97
CA GLU A 57 30.40 2.30 -18.85
C GLU A 57 31.73 2.91 -18.39
N ASP A 58 32.17 2.65 -17.15
CA ASP A 58 33.41 3.21 -16.58
C ASP A 58 34.41 2.10 -16.19
N PRO A 59 34.94 1.33 -17.17
CA PRO A 59 35.94 0.31 -16.90
C PRO A 59 37.32 0.94 -16.63
N PRO A 60 38.12 0.38 -15.71
CA PRO A 60 39.47 0.84 -15.50
C PRO A 60 40.32 0.55 -16.74
N GLU A 61 41.29 1.43 -17.05
CA GLU A 61 42.20 1.30 -18.20
C GLU A 61 42.87 -0.09 -18.29
N ASN A 62 43.14 -0.71 -17.13
CA ASN A 62 43.73 -2.04 -17.00
C ASN A 62 42.74 -3.11 -16.49
N GLY A 63 41.50 -3.12 -17.00
CA GLY A 63 40.42 -4.03 -16.56
C GLY A 63 40.82 -5.50 -16.45
N ALA A 64 41.55 -6.03 -17.44
CA ALA A 64 42.01 -7.41 -17.42
C ALA A 64 42.92 -7.72 -16.21
N ASN A 65 43.84 -6.82 -15.87
CA ASN A 65 44.74 -6.98 -14.72
C ASN A 65 43.97 -6.89 -13.39
N VAL A 66 42.95 -6.02 -13.33
CA VAL A 66 42.09 -5.90 -12.15
C VAL A 66 41.25 -7.16 -11.94
N VAL A 67 40.68 -7.74 -13.00
CA VAL A 67 39.98 -9.04 -12.93
C VAL A 67 40.92 -10.14 -12.46
N GLN A 68 42.14 -10.22 -13.00
CA GLN A 68 43.15 -11.19 -12.54
C GLN A 68 43.44 -11.07 -11.05
N LYS A 69 43.56 -9.84 -10.52
CA LYS A 69 43.76 -9.58 -9.09
C LYS A 69 42.60 -10.11 -8.25
N TYR A 70 41.35 -9.85 -8.65
CA TYR A 70 40.19 -10.36 -7.93
C TYR A 70 40.07 -11.88 -8.01
N VAL A 71 40.33 -12.48 -9.17
CA VAL A 71 40.36 -13.94 -9.33
C VAL A 71 41.45 -14.57 -8.46
N ALA A 72 42.63 -13.94 -8.36
CA ALA A 72 43.69 -14.40 -7.47
C ALA A 72 43.26 -14.34 -6.00
N GLY A 73 42.55 -13.29 -5.58
CA GLY A 73 41.94 -13.18 -4.25
C GLY A 73 40.92 -14.28 -3.99
N LEU A 74 39.98 -14.50 -4.91
CA LEU A 74 38.97 -15.54 -4.83
C LEU A 74 39.59 -16.94 -4.76
N ARG A 75 40.62 -17.23 -5.57
CA ARG A 75 41.33 -18.52 -5.51
C ARG A 75 41.93 -18.79 -4.13
N ARG A 76 42.50 -17.79 -3.46
CA ARG A 76 43.06 -17.95 -2.10
C ARG A 76 41.97 -18.25 -1.05
N LEU A 77 40.76 -17.71 -1.24
CA LEU A 77 39.64 -17.92 -0.32
C LEU A 77 38.94 -19.26 -0.56
N LEU A 78 38.70 -19.59 -1.82
CA LEU A 78 37.93 -20.78 -2.23
C LEU A 78 38.79 -22.04 -2.25
N ASP A 79 40.10 -21.92 -2.45
CA ASP A 79 41.02 -23.06 -2.56
C ASP A 79 42.32 -22.77 -1.77
N PRO A 80 42.25 -22.74 -0.41
CA PRO A 80 43.35 -22.29 0.43
C PRO A 80 44.53 -23.26 0.47
N ASP A 81 44.27 -24.56 0.33
CA ASP A 81 45.28 -25.63 0.37
C ASP A 81 46.00 -25.81 -0.97
N ARG A 82 45.64 -25.01 -1.98
CA ARG A 82 46.24 -25.06 -3.31
C ARG A 82 47.73 -24.71 -3.26
N PRO A 83 48.61 -25.57 -3.80
CA PRO A 83 50.02 -25.24 -3.95
C PRO A 83 50.22 -23.97 -4.79
N PRO A 84 51.17 -23.09 -4.42
CA PRO A 84 51.48 -21.93 -5.24
C PRO A 84 51.82 -22.31 -6.68
N ARG A 85 51.30 -21.54 -7.65
CA ARG A 85 51.60 -21.65 -9.10
C ARG A 85 51.07 -22.91 -9.82
N THR A 86 50.22 -23.73 -9.21
CA THR A 86 49.48 -24.80 -9.94
C THR A 86 48.21 -24.23 -10.58
N PRO A 87 47.65 -24.76 -11.68
CA PRO A 87 46.32 -24.36 -12.15
C PRO A 87 45.26 -24.62 -11.07
N GLY A 88 44.32 -23.69 -10.84
CA GLY A 88 43.24 -23.91 -9.87
C GLY A 88 42.17 -24.80 -10.48
N GLU A 89 41.79 -25.90 -9.82
CA GLU A 89 40.76 -26.83 -10.30
C GLU A 89 39.35 -26.20 -10.22
N LEU A 90 39.08 -25.44 -9.15
CA LEU A 90 37.77 -24.83 -8.90
C LEU A 90 37.53 -23.56 -9.72
N LEU A 91 38.57 -22.74 -9.95
CA LEU A 91 38.49 -21.52 -10.74
C LEU A 91 39.59 -21.48 -11.82
N PRO A 92 39.55 -22.37 -12.83
CA PRO A 92 40.56 -22.42 -13.89
C PRO A 92 40.47 -21.21 -14.83
N LEU A 93 41.61 -20.89 -15.44
CA LEU A 93 41.65 -20.07 -16.65
C LEU A 93 41.64 -21.00 -17.86
N THR A 94 40.64 -20.86 -18.72
CA THR A 94 40.47 -21.61 -19.97
C THR A 94 40.85 -20.74 -21.18
N SER A 95 40.87 -21.33 -22.37
CA SER A 95 41.03 -20.57 -23.62
C SER A 95 39.91 -19.57 -23.87
N ALA A 96 38.73 -19.75 -23.27
CA ALA A 96 37.56 -18.89 -23.42
C ALA A 96 37.35 -17.91 -22.24
N GLY A 97 38.24 -17.90 -21.24
CA GLY A 97 38.13 -17.05 -20.04
C GLY A 97 38.10 -17.84 -18.73
N TYR A 98 37.58 -17.23 -17.66
CA TYR A 98 37.51 -17.85 -16.34
C TYR A 98 36.23 -18.67 -16.18
N ALA A 99 36.35 -19.90 -15.65
CA ALA A 99 35.20 -20.75 -15.33
C ALA A 99 35.22 -21.10 -13.85
N LEU A 100 34.07 -21.14 -13.20
CA LEU A 100 33.94 -21.65 -11.83
C LEU A 100 33.32 -23.05 -11.88
N GLN A 101 34.10 -24.06 -11.51
CA GLN A 101 33.74 -25.48 -11.52
C GLN A 101 33.26 -25.88 -10.11
N ILE A 102 31.94 -26.05 -9.97
CA ILE A 102 31.28 -26.42 -8.71
C ILE A 102 30.20 -27.46 -8.99
N SER A 103 29.81 -28.23 -7.97
CA SER A 103 28.64 -29.11 -8.11
C SER A 103 27.37 -28.25 -8.25
N PRO A 104 26.37 -28.67 -9.05
CA PRO A 104 25.04 -28.06 -9.05
C PRO A 104 24.43 -27.95 -7.64
N ASP A 105 24.75 -28.90 -6.76
CA ASP A 105 24.28 -28.96 -5.37
C ASP A 105 24.99 -27.98 -4.43
N ASP A 106 26.04 -27.30 -4.89
CA ASP A 106 26.76 -26.30 -4.09
C ASP A 106 26.17 -24.90 -4.26
N LEU A 107 25.27 -24.69 -5.23
CA LEU A 107 24.69 -23.39 -5.57
C LEU A 107 23.19 -23.36 -5.29
N ASP A 108 22.76 -22.48 -4.40
CA ASP A 108 21.36 -22.34 -3.97
C ASP A 108 20.38 -22.08 -5.11
N SER A 109 20.75 -21.26 -6.10
CA SER A 109 19.90 -20.93 -7.25
C SER A 109 19.64 -22.14 -8.16
N VAL A 110 20.64 -23.00 -8.34
CA VAL A 110 20.51 -24.24 -9.11
C VAL A 110 19.70 -25.29 -8.34
N ARG A 111 19.92 -25.40 -7.02
CA ARG A 111 19.09 -26.26 -6.14
C ARG A 111 17.63 -25.83 -6.11
N PHE A 112 17.37 -24.52 -6.08
CA PHE A 112 16.02 -23.97 -6.17
C PHE A 112 15.36 -24.38 -7.48
N GLU A 113 16.02 -24.17 -8.63
CA GLU A 113 15.49 -24.55 -9.94
C GLU A 113 15.24 -26.07 -10.04
N ALA A 114 16.15 -26.89 -9.53
CA ALA A 114 16.01 -28.35 -9.47
C ALA A 114 14.81 -28.77 -8.60
N GLY A 115 14.62 -28.16 -7.43
CA GLY A 115 13.47 -28.43 -6.56
C GLY A 115 12.14 -28.05 -7.20
N VAL A 116 12.06 -26.92 -7.91
CA VAL A 116 10.86 -26.52 -8.66
C VAL A 116 10.55 -27.50 -9.79
N ALA A 117 11.57 -28.02 -10.48
CA ALA A 117 11.41 -29.03 -11.52
C ALA A 117 10.93 -30.36 -10.93
N GLN A 118 11.54 -30.82 -9.84
CA GLN A 118 11.16 -32.05 -9.13
C GLN A 118 9.71 -31.99 -8.63
N ALA A 119 9.30 -30.88 -8.01
CA ALA A 119 7.92 -30.69 -7.59
C ALA A 119 6.92 -30.71 -8.75
N SER A 120 7.33 -30.21 -9.92
CA SER A 120 6.49 -30.26 -11.12
C SER A 120 6.30 -31.71 -11.61
N VAL A 121 7.30 -32.58 -11.46
CA VAL A 121 7.18 -34.02 -11.74
C VAL A 121 6.26 -34.69 -10.72
N GLN A 122 6.47 -34.44 -9.42
CA GLN A 122 5.63 -34.99 -8.35
C GLN A 122 4.15 -34.61 -8.52
N ARG A 123 3.86 -33.34 -8.83
CA ARG A 123 2.49 -32.86 -9.12
C ARG A 123 1.85 -33.62 -10.29
N LYS A 124 2.60 -33.81 -11.39
CA LYS A 124 2.08 -34.55 -12.57
C LYS A 124 1.79 -36.02 -12.26
N SER A 125 2.52 -36.61 -11.32
CA SER A 125 2.31 -37.98 -10.85
C SER A 125 1.27 -38.09 -9.73
N GLY A 126 0.57 -37.01 -9.37
CA GLY A 126 -0.46 -37.02 -8.32
C GLY A 126 0.05 -36.95 -6.87
N HIS A 127 1.37 -36.84 -6.67
CA HIS A 127 2.02 -36.73 -5.36
C HIS A 127 1.97 -35.27 -4.87
N PHE A 128 0.76 -34.76 -4.62
CA PHE A 128 0.55 -33.37 -4.23
C PHE A 128 1.23 -32.98 -2.91
N PRO A 129 1.19 -33.78 -1.83
CA PRO A 129 1.89 -33.46 -0.59
C PRO A 129 3.39 -33.30 -0.74
N GLU A 130 4.02 -34.22 -1.47
CA GLU A 130 5.45 -34.23 -1.74
C GLU A 130 5.85 -33.05 -2.63
N ALA A 131 5.03 -32.74 -3.64
CA ALA A 131 5.23 -31.57 -4.50
C ALA A 131 5.21 -30.26 -3.72
N ALA A 132 4.25 -30.08 -2.80
CA ALA A 132 4.17 -28.89 -1.97
C ALA A 132 5.36 -28.79 -1.00
N ALA A 133 5.75 -29.88 -0.34
CA ALA A 133 6.90 -29.92 0.57
C ALA A 133 8.21 -29.61 -0.16
N THR A 134 8.39 -30.14 -1.37
CA THR A 134 9.57 -29.88 -2.21
C THR A 134 9.63 -28.42 -2.64
N LEU A 135 8.50 -27.82 -3.06
CA LEU A 135 8.44 -26.38 -3.37
C LEU A 135 8.77 -25.53 -2.15
N ARG A 136 8.24 -25.88 -0.96
CA ARG A 136 8.52 -25.13 0.27
C ARG A 136 10.01 -25.16 0.62
N THR A 137 10.62 -26.35 0.56
CA THR A 137 12.06 -26.52 0.81
C THR A 137 12.90 -25.70 -0.17
N ALA A 138 12.52 -25.68 -1.45
CA ALA A 138 13.20 -24.85 -2.46
C ALA A 138 13.04 -23.36 -2.16
N LEU A 139 11.84 -22.92 -1.75
CA LEU A 139 11.55 -21.53 -1.41
C LEU A 139 12.28 -21.06 -0.13
N ASP A 140 12.54 -21.95 0.82
CA ASP A 140 13.28 -21.65 2.06
C ASP A 140 14.78 -21.37 1.82
N LEU A 141 15.30 -21.68 0.63
CA LEU A 141 16.65 -21.28 0.20
C LEU A 141 16.77 -19.75 0.05
N TRP A 142 15.67 -19.05 -0.19
CA TRP A 142 15.66 -17.60 -0.33
C TRP A 142 15.88 -16.89 1.00
N LYS A 143 16.95 -16.11 1.10
CA LYS A 143 17.31 -15.31 2.29
C LYS A 143 17.10 -13.80 2.10
N GLY A 144 16.70 -13.36 0.91
CA GLY A 144 16.41 -11.96 0.64
C GLY A 144 16.17 -11.68 -0.84
N GLU A 145 16.49 -10.45 -1.25
CA GLU A 145 16.61 -10.06 -2.65
C GLU A 145 17.81 -10.77 -3.28
N ALA A 146 17.63 -11.38 -4.46
CA ALA A 146 18.72 -12.08 -5.13
C ALA A 146 19.84 -11.09 -5.49
N LEU A 147 21.09 -11.50 -5.28
CA LEU A 147 22.28 -10.70 -5.56
C LEU A 147 22.24 -9.34 -4.82
N ALA A 148 21.76 -9.33 -3.57
CA ALA A 148 21.63 -8.11 -2.79
C ALA A 148 22.99 -7.39 -2.63
N GLY A 149 22.96 -6.06 -2.74
CA GLY A 149 24.16 -5.22 -2.64
C GLY A 149 25.03 -5.17 -3.91
N LEU A 150 24.64 -5.85 -5.00
CA LEU A 150 25.26 -5.71 -6.31
C LEU A 150 24.38 -4.88 -7.24
N SER A 151 25.02 -4.05 -8.07
CA SER A 151 24.37 -3.17 -9.03
C SER A 151 24.99 -3.34 -10.42
N GLY A 152 24.18 -3.26 -11.47
CA GLY A 152 24.62 -3.35 -12.86
C GLY A 152 23.63 -4.15 -13.71
N ALA A 153 23.58 -3.87 -15.02
CA ALA A 153 22.55 -4.43 -15.90
C ALA A 153 22.45 -5.96 -15.86
N VAL A 154 23.59 -6.66 -15.80
CA VAL A 154 23.64 -8.13 -15.72
C VAL A 154 23.05 -8.65 -14.41
N PHE A 155 23.35 -7.99 -13.28
CA PHE A 155 22.82 -8.40 -11.97
C PHE A 155 21.33 -8.08 -11.85
N GLU A 156 20.87 -6.95 -12.37
CA GLU A 156 19.44 -6.59 -12.39
C GLU A 156 18.62 -7.54 -13.27
N ALA A 157 19.15 -7.92 -14.44
CA ALA A 157 18.52 -8.93 -15.30
C ALA A 157 18.43 -10.30 -14.61
N ALA A 158 19.51 -10.74 -13.96
CA ALA A 158 19.53 -11.99 -13.20
C ALA A 158 18.58 -11.95 -12.00
N ARG A 159 18.55 -10.85 -11.25
CA ARG A 159 17.64 -10.61 -10.12
C ARG A 159 16.19 -10.67 -10.58
N THR A 160 15.86 -10.02 -11.69
CA THR A 160 14.52 -10.06 -12.28
C THR A 160 14.13 -11.50 -12.63
N ARG A 161 14.97 -12.22 -13.38
CA ARG A 161 14.72 -13.63 -13.76
C ARG A 161 14.50 -14.53 -12.54
N LEU A 162 15.35 -14.41 -11.52
CA LEU A 162 15.24 -15.22 -10.30
C LEU A 162 13.98 -14.86 -9.51
N THR A 163 13.64 -13.58 -9.41
CA THR A 163 12.43 -13.10 -8.70
C THR A 163 11.15 -13.59 -9.40
N GLU A 164 11.14 -13.59 -10.73
CA GLU A 164 10.06 -14.15 -11.54
C GLU A 164 9.89 -15.65 -11.27
N ALA A 165 10.99 -16.40 -11.20
CA ALA A 165 10.99 -17.82 -10.86
C ALA A 165 10.50 -18.09 -9.43
N LYS A 166 10.90 -17.26 -8.46
CA LYS A 166 10.38 -17.30 -7.07
C LYS A 166 8.87 -17.16 -7.03
N ALA A 167 8.34 -16.15 -7.72
CA ALA A 167 6.91 -15.91 -7.75
C ALA A 167 6.16 -17.07 -8.42
N THR A 168 6.71 -17.65 -9.49
CA THR A 168 6.14 -18.83 -10.15
C THR A 168 6.11 -20.04 -9.20
N ALA A 169 7.16 -20.24 -8.40
CA ALA A 169 7.19 -21.32 -7.41
C ALA A 169 6.15 -21.12 -6.29
N TRP A 170 5.96 -19.89 -5.81
CA TRP A 170 4.90 -19.55 -4.86
C TRP A 170 3.50 -19.77 -5.42
N GLU A 171 3.26 -19.40 -6.69
CA GLU A 171 1.98 -19.68 -7.35
C GLU A 171 1.70 -21.17 -7.43
N LYS A 172 2.69 -21.97 -7.88
CA LYS A 172 2.55 -23.43 -7.93
C LYS A 172 2.29 -24.05 -6.57
N TRP A 173 3.00 -23.60 -5.54
CA TRP A 173 2.82 -24.10 -4.17
C TRP A 173 1.41 -23.80 -3.67
N SER A 174 0.96 -22.55 -3.86
CA SER A 174 -0.38 -22.12 -3.46
C SER A 174 -1.48 -22.90 -4.17
N GLU A 175 -1.36 -23.12 -5.48
CA GLU A 175 -2.31 -23.92 -6.25
C GLU A 175 -2.41 -25.37 -5.73
N ILE A 176 -1.27 -25.98 -5.35
CA ILE A 176 -1.26 -27.33 -4.79
C ILE A 176 -1.92 -27.36 -3.41
N GLU A 177 -1.58 -26.41 -2.53
CA GLU A 177 -2.17 -26.35 -1.19
C GLU A 177 -3.68 -26.12 -1.23
N LEU A 178 -4.15 -25.26 -2.14
CA LEU A 178 -5.58 -25.07 -2.34
C LEU A 178 -6.25 -26.33 -2.92
N ALA A 179 -5.64 -27.01 -3.88
CA ALA A 179 -6.17 -28.27 -4.41
C ALA A 179 -6.26 -29.39 -3.35
N ARG A 180 -5.43 -29.32 -2.30
CA ARG A 180 -5.44 -30.25 -1.17
C ARG A 180 -6.45 -29.90 -0.07
N GLY A 181 -7.21 -28.81 -0.22
CA GLY A 181 -8.17 -28.36 0.79
C GLY A 181 -7.57 -27.46 1.88
N ASN A 182 -6.28 -27.09 1.83
CA ASN A 182 -5.63 -26.29 2.87
C ASN A 182 -5.86 -24.78 2.69
N HIS A 183 -7.12 -24.37 2.59
CA HIS A 183 -7.50 -22.98 2.28
C HIS A 183 -7.16 -22.00 3.41
N THR A 184 -7.40 -22.39 4.65
CA THR A 184 -7.17 -21.53 5.82
C THR A 184 -5.69 -21.44 6.19
N GLY A 185 -4.94 -22.54 6.06
CA GLY A 185 -3.52 -22.59 6.40
C GLY A 185 -2.62 -21.80 5.43
N VAL A 186 -2.98 -21.74 4.14
CA VAL A 186 -2.20 -21.03 3.12
C VAL A 186 -2.46 -19.51 3.10
N MET A 187 -3.56 -19.07 3.73
CA MET A 187 -4.04 -17.68 3.64
C MET A 187 -3.07 -16.62 4.17
N PRO A 188 -2.41 -16.78 5.34
CA PRO A 188 -1.45 -15.78 5.83
C PRO A 188 -0.26 -15.59 4.88
N ASP A 189 0.22 -16.68 4.28
CA ASP A 189 1.26 -16.64 3.26
C ASP A 189 0.76 -15.92 2.00
N LEU A 190 -0.45 -16.21 1.52
CA LEU A 190 -1.02 -15.58 0.33
C LEU A 190 -1.20 -14.06 0.49
N VAL A 191 -1.63 -13.57 1.65
CA VAL A 191 -1.73 -12.12 1.93
C VAL A 191 -0.35 -11.46 1.77
N ARG A 192 0.67 -12.00 2.44
CA ARG A 192 2.06 -11.52 2.34
C ARG A 192 2.59 -11.60 0.91
N LEU A 193 2.26 -12.66 0.18
CA LEU A 193 2.74 -12.89 -1.19
C LEU A 193 2.09 -11.93 -2.20
N VAL A 194 0.82 -11.58 -2.03
CA VAL A 194 0.15 -10.57 -2.87
C VAL A 194 0.75 -9.18 -2.65
N GLU A 195 1.13 -8.84 -1.41
CA GLU A 195 1.86 -7.61 -1.12
C GLU A 195 3.26 -7.61 -1.75
N GLN A 196 3.97 -8.74 -1.68
CA GLN A 196 5.31 -8.90 -2.24
C GLN A 196 5.32 -8.93 -3.78
N PHE A 197 4.29 -9.49 -4.39
CA PHE A 197 4.18 -9.68 -5.85
C PHE A 197 2.84 -9.13 -6.37
N PRO A 198 2.62 -7.80 -6.30
CA PRO A 198 1.31 -7.20 -6.57
C PRO A 198 0.84 -7.37 -8.02
N LEU A 199 1.75 -7.63 -8.97
CA LEU A 199 1.44 -7.89 -10.39
C LEU A 199 1.11 -9.35 -10.68
N ARG A 200 1.27 -10.26 -9.72
CA ARG A 200 1.01 -11.68 -9.91
C ARG A 200 -0.46 -11.99 -9.68
N GLU A 201 -1.23 -11.93 -10.76
CA GLU A 201 -2.65 -12.26 -10.75
C GLU A 201 -2.94 -13.70 -10.29
N GLY A 202 -2.01 -14.65 -10.48
CA GLY A 202 -2.15 -16.02 -10.00
C GLY A 202 -2.19 -16.11 -8.48
N LEU A 203 -1.33 -15.36 -7.79
CA LEU A 203 -1.34 -15.25 -6.32
C LEU A 203 -2.60 -14.56 -5.81
N ARG A 204 -3.04 -13.48 -6.48
CA ARG A 204 -4.30 -12.80 -6.15
C ARG A 204 -5.52 -13.71 -6.32
N SER A 205 -5.55 -14.47 -7.41
CA SER A 205 -6.59 -15.48 -7.66
C SER A 205 -6.59 -16.54 -6.57
N SER A 206 -5.40 -17.03 -6.18
CA SER A 206 -5.25 -18.01 -5.10
C SER A 206 -5.77 -17.47 -3.76
N LEU A 207 -5.48 -16.21 -3.43
CA LEU A 207 -5.99 -15.55 -2.22
C LEU A 207 -7.52 -15.44 -2.25
N MET A 208 -8.09 -15.04 -3.39
CA MET A 208 -9.54 -14.97 -3.54
C MET A 208 -10.20 -16.35 -3.36
N ILE A 209 -9.61 -17.41 -3.92
CA ILE A 209 -10.11 -18.78 -3.76
C ILE A 209 -10.01 -19.24 -2.30
N ALA A 210 -8.88 -18.97 -1.64
CA ALA A 210 -8.67 -19.29 -0.22
C ALA A 210 -9.71 -18.63 0.68
N LEU A 211 -9.97 -17.34 0.45
CA LEU A 211 -10.98 -16.56 1.18
C LEU A 211 -12.39 -17.10 0.94
N HIS A 212 -12.75 -17.36 -0.32
CA HIS A 212 -14.08 -17.88 -0.68
C HIS A 212 -14.35 -19.25 -0.06
N GLN A 213 -13.43 -20.21 -0.23
CA GLN A 213 -13.59 -21.57 0.32
C GLN A 213 -13.41 -21.63 1.84
N GLY A 214 -12.79 -20.61 2.43
CA GLY A 214 -12.79 -20.38 3.88
C GLY A 214 -14.06 -19.68 4.42
N GLY A 215 -15.11 -19.51 3.61
CA GLY A 215 -16.38 -18.87 4.02
C GLY A 215 -16.35 -17.34 4.07
N ARG A 216 -15.28 -16.70 3.60
CA ARG A 216 -15.06 -15.23 3.64
C ARG A 216 -15.28 -14.59 2.27
N GLN A 217 -16.43 -14.87 1.65
CA GLN A 217 -16.75 -14.43 0.28
C GLN A 217 -16.67 -12.90 0.10
N ALA A 218 -17.14 -12.12 1.08
CA ALA A 218 -17.10 -10.66 1.01
C ALA A 218 -15.67 -10.11 0.89
N GLU A 219 -14.71 -10.74 1.58
CA GLU A 219 -13.29 -10.39 1.53
C GLU A 219 -12.64 -10.83 0.22
N ALA A 220 -13.04 -11.99 -0.32
CA ALA A 220 -12.58 -12.43 -1.64
C ALA A 220 -12.99 -11.43 -2.74
N LEU A 221 -14.23 -10.92 -2.69
CA LEU A 221 -14.71 -9.88 -3.62
C LEU A 221 -14.03 -8.52 -3.38
N ALA A 222 -13.66 -8.21 -2.12
CA ALA A 222 -12.88 -7.01 -1.81
C ALA A 222 -11.47 -7.07 -2.40
N ALA A 223 -10.80 -8.22 -2.30
CA ALA A 223 -9.47 -8.44 -2.89
C ALA A 223 -9.47 -8.24 -4.42
N PHE A 224 -10.54 -8.65 -5.12
CA PHE A 224 -10.70 -8.36 -6.56
C PHE A 224 -10.82 -6.85 -6.84
N ARG A 225 -11.65 -6.13 -6.07
CA ARG A 225 -11.82 -4.68 -6.25
C ARG A 225 -10.50 -3.94 -6.04
N GLU A 226 -9.76 -4.28 -4.99
CA GLU A 226 -8.44 -3.71 -4.72
C GLU A 226 -7.46 -3.99 -5.87
N ALA A 227 -7.42 -5.23 -6.37
CA ALA A 227 -6.59 -5.59 -7.51
C ALA A 227 -6.95 -4.79 -8.77
N ARG A 228 -8.24 -4.68 -9.08
CA ARG A 228 -8.75 -3.92 -10.23
C ARG A 228 -8.37 -2.44 -10.13
N GLU A 229 -8.55 -1.83 -8.97
CA GLU A 229 -8.15 -0.44 -8.73
C GLU A 229 -6.64 -0.25 -8.93
N TYR A 230 -5.83 -1.19 -8.43
CA TYR A 230 -4.38 -1.17 -8.62
C TYR A 230 -3.99 -1.23 -10.11
N PHE A 231 -4.53 -2.18 -10.89
CA PHE A 231 -4.20 -2.32 -12.32
C PHE A 231 -4.68 -1.13 -13.15
N LEU A 232 -5.87 -0.62 -12.88
CA LEU A 232 -6.40 0.56 -13.57
C LEU A 232 -5.60 1.82 -13.26
N ASP A 233 -5.20 2.02 -12.00
CA ASP A 233 -4.44 3.21 -11.62
C ASP A 233 -3.01 3.20 -12.15
N GLU A 234 -2.31 2.08 -11.96
CA GLU A 234 -0.88 1.93 -12.26
C GLU A 234 -0.61 1.71 -13.76
N PHE A 235 -1.45 0.91 -14.43
CA PHE A 235 -1.21 0.48 -15.81
C PHE A 235 -2.32 0.92 -16.78
N GLY A 236 -3.48 1.37 -16.27
CA GLY A 236 -4.61 1.76 -17.13
C GLY A 236 -5.30 0.58 -17.79
N VAL A 237 -5.12 -0.64 -17.26
CA VAL A 237 -5.68 -1.87 -17.81
C VAL A 237 -6.58 -2.56 -16.80
N GLU A 238 -7.55 -3.32 -17.29
CA GLU A 238 -8.33 -4.24 -16.46
C GLU A 238 -7.47 -5.44 -16.04
N PRO A 239 -7.79 -6.11 -14.91
CA PRO A 239 -7.18 -7.39 -14.56
C PRO A 239 -7.30 -8.41 -15.70
N GLY A 240 -6.33 -9.30 -15.85
CA GLY A 240 -6.39 -10.37 -16.84
C GLY A 240 -7.51 -11.40 -16.60
N ASP A 241 -7.70 -12.26 -17.61
CA ASP A 241 -8.81 -13.22 -17.65
C ASP A 241 -8.83 -14.18 -16.47
N LYS A 242 -7.67 -14.61 -15.97
CA LYS A 242 -7.57 -15.53 -14.82
C LYS A 242 -8.24 -14.94 -13.58
N LEU A 243 -7.93 -13.67 -13.28
CA LEU A 243 -8.45 -12.99 -12.10
C LEU A 243 -9.93 -12.60 -12.28
N GLN A 244 -10.32 -12.17 -13.48
CA GLN A 244 -11.72 -11.91 -13.80
C GLN A 244 -12.58 -13.17 -13.72
N GLU A 245 -12.10 -14.30 -14.23
CA GLU A 245 -12.85 -15.56 -14.18
C GLU A 245 -12.99 -16.06 -12.75
N THR A 246 -11.93 -15.95 -11.94
CA THR A 246 -12.00 -16.25 -10.50
C THR A 246 -13.10 -15.41 -9.82
N HIS A 247 -13.18 -14.12 -10.13
CA HIS A 247 -14.25 -13.25 -9.63
C HIS A 247 -15.65 -13.73 -10.07
N ARG A 248 -15.85 -14.05 -11.35
CA ARG A 248 -17.15 -14.52 -11.87
C ARG A 248 -17.60 -15.82 -11.22
N ARG A 249 -16.69 -16.78 -11.05
CA ARG A 249 -16.97 -18.07 -10.40
C ARG A 249 -17.36 -17.90 -8.92
N ILE A 250 -16.69 -16.99 -8.20
CA ILE A 250 -17.06 -16.66 -6.81
C ILE A 250 -18.45 -16.03 -6.74
N LEU A 251 -18.82 -15.15 -7.69
CA LEU A 251 -20.18 -14.58 -7.74
C LEU A 251 -21.26 -15.63 -7.98
N ARG A 252 -20.95 -16.71 -8.70
CA ARG A 252 -21.85 -17.84 -8.93
C ARG A 252 -21.87 -18.86 -7.79
N GLY A 253 -21.03 -18.68 -6.76
CA GLY A 253 -20.90 -19.63 -5.66
C GLY A 253 -20.22 -20.95 -6.05
N GLU A 254 -19.42 -20.97 -7.11
CA GLU A 254 -18.76 -22.19 -7.56
C GLU A 254 -17.61 -22.60 -6.64
N HIS A 255 -17.41 -23.91 -6.48
CA HIS A 255 -16.22 -24.48 -5.86
C HIS A 255 -15.11 -24.65 -6.90
N PHE A 256 -13.87 -24.30 -6.53
CA PHE A 256 -12.73 -24.30 -7.47
C PHE A 256 -11.99 -25.64 -7.52
N TYR A 257 -12.09 -26.42 -6.43
CA TYR A 257 -11.53 -27.76 -6.29
C TYR A 257 -12.65 -28.63 -5.72
N SER A 258 -12.87 -29.83 -6.27
CA SER A 258 -13.83 -30.76 -5.67
C SER A 258 -13.29 -31.19 -4.31
N GLU A 259 -14.15 -31.22 -3.29
CA GLU A 259 -13.78 -31.75 -1.98
C GLU A 259 -13.12 -33.13 -2.14
N ALA A 260 -11.99 -33.34 -1.47
CA ALA A 260 -11.56 -34.69 -1.16
C ALA A 260 -12.68 -35.30 -0.32
N VAL A 261 -13.26 -36.40 -0.83
CA VAL A 261 -14.32 -37.17 -0.17
C VAL A 261 -14.02 -37.27 1.32
N ASP A 262 -14.98 -36.83 2.12
CA ASP A 262 -14.92 -36.87 3.57
C ASP A 262 -14.59 -38.32 4.00
N PRO A 263 -13.47 -38.59 4.70
CA PRO A 263 -13.17 -39.94 5.19
C PRO A 263 -14.23 -40.45 6.17
N TRP A 264 -15.12 -39.56 6.62
CA TRP A 264 -16.22 -39.82 7.54
C TRP A 264 -17.57 -40.02 6.85
N SER A 265 -17.65 -39.96 5.51
CA SER A 265 -18.81 -40.49 4.80
C SER A 265 -18.70 -42.00 4.68
N ASP A 266 -18.66 -42.68 5.83
CA ASP A 266 -18.81 -44.13 5.86
C ASP A 266 -20.28 -44.45 5.62
N GLY A 267 -20.51 -45.30 4.62
CA GLY A 267 -21.82 -45.82 4.30
C GLY A 267 -22.38 -46.57 5.50
N SER A 268 -23.35 -45.96 6.17
CA SER A 268 -24.21 -46.66 7.11
C SER A 268 -25.65 -46.48 6.65
N GLU A 269 -26.09 -47.47 5.87
CA GLU A 269 -27.47 -47.81 5.66
C GLU A 269 -28.23 -47.75 7.00
N HIS A 270 -29.32 -46.98 7.03
CA HIS A 270 -30.34 -47.17 8.07
C HIS A 270 -30.94 -48.57 7.92
N PRO A 271 -31.02 -49.32 9.02
CA PRO A 271 -32.35 -49.62 9.53
C PRO A 271 -32.41 -49.64 11.06
N GLY A 272 -33.49 -49.08 11.64
CA GLY A 272 -33.85 -49.40 13.02
C GLY A 272 -34.56 -48.27 13.77
N GLN A 273 -35.88 -48.39 13.85
CA GLN A 273 -36.72 -47.72 14.83
C GLN A 273 -36.18 -47.88 16.26
N TYR A 274 -36.10 -46.78 17.03
CA TYR A 274 -36.47 -46.82 18.46
C TYR A 274 -36.83 -45.43 19.00
N SER A 275 -37.89 -45.37 19.80
CA SER A 275 -38.42 -44.18 20.47
C SER A 275 -37.58 -43.78 21.69
N PRO A 276 -37.58 -42.49 22.10
CA PRO A 276 -36.86 -42.05 23.30
C PRO A 276 -37.70 -42.24 24.56
N PRO A 277 -37.12 -42.65 25.71
CA PRO A 277 -37.77 -42.48 26.99
C PRO A 277 -37.47 -41.11 27.58
N ALA A 278 -38.48 -40.63 28.31
CA ALA A 278 -38.57 -39.34 28.95
C ALA A 278 -37.63 -39.16 30.14
N GLY A 279 -37.37 -37.89 30.46
CA GLY A 279 -36.99 -37.43 31.80
C GLY A 279 -35.58 -36.85 31.86
N PHE A 280 -35.47 -35.52 31.88
CA PHE A 280 -35.05 -34.80 33.09
C PHE A 280 -35.24 -33.29 32.85
N ALA A 281 -36.04 -32.67 33.72
CA ALA A 281 -36.37 -31.26 33.75
C ALA A 281 -35.24 -30.41 34.37
N PRO A 282 -35.17 -29.09 34.09
CA PRO A 282 -34.22 -28.18 34.72
C PRO A 282 -34.80 -27.53 36.00
N PRO A 283 -33.95 -27.06 36.94
CA PRO A 283 -34.39 -26.12 37.97
C PRO A 283 -33.50 -24.85 38.01
N PRO A 284 -33.84 -23.78 38.77
CA PRO A 284 -34.26 -22.50 38.17
C PRO A 284 -33.48 -21.27 38.71
N SER A 285 -33.96 -20.09 38.33
CA SER A 285 -33.42 -18.74 38.53
C SER A 285 -33.53 -18.14 39.96
N GLY A 286 -32.48 -17.41 40.38
CA GLY A 286 -32.49 -16.19 41.23
C GLY A 286 -32.28 -16.34 42.76
N PRO A 287 -31.92 -15.27 43.53
CA PRO A 287 -31.76 -13.86 43.17
C PRO A 287 -30.45 -13.16 43.66
N SER A 288 -30.33 -11.88 43.28
CA SER A 288 -29.35 -10.82 43.60
C SER A 288 -29.00 -10.58 45.07
N SER A 289 -27.74 -10.19 45.37
CA SER A 289 -27.39 -9.01 46.22
C SER A 289 -25.87 -8.85 46.45
N GLY A 290 -25.39 -7.59 46.47
CA GLY A 290 -24.33 -7.12 47.39
C GLY A 290 -22.85 -7.17 46.98
N SER A 291 -22.30 -6.04 46.52
CA SER A 291 -20.87 -5.65 46.60
C SER A 291 -20.53 -5.12 48.02
N PRO A 292 -19.31 -4.64 48.40
CA PRO A 292 -17.99 -4.62 47.73
C PRO A 292 -16.75 -4.88 48.67
N TYR A 293 -15.54 -4.63 48.13
CA TYR A 293 -14.22 -4.37 48.75
C TYR A 293 -13.27 -5.55 49.09
N ASN A 294 -12.10 -5.57 48.43
CA ASN A 294 -10.82 -5.39 49.16
C ASN A 294 -9.64 -5.02 48.24
N GLN A 295 -8.90 -3.97 48.61
CA GLN A 295 -7.53 -3.66 48.16
C GLN A 295 -6.52 -4.36 49.08
N PRO A 296 -5.24 -4.44 48.69
CA PRO A 296 -4.17 -4.37 49.68
C PRO A 296 -3.14 -3.27 49.42
N SER A 297 -2.77 -2.64 50.52
CA SER A 297 -1.86 -1.52 50.76
C SER A 297 -0.38 -1.92 50.74
N GLY A 298 0.49 -0.96 50.40
CA GLY A 298 1.95 -1.09 50.52
C GLY A 298 2.50 -0.81 51.93
N PRO A 299 3.80 -1.08 52.18
CA PRO A 299 4.42 -0.87 53.49
C PRO A 299 5.20 0.46 53.62
N PRO A 300 5.56 0.88 54.86
CA PRO A 300 5.84 2.27 55.22
C PRO A 300 7.33 2.61 55.49
N TYR A 301 7.62 3.92 55.50
CA TYR A 301 8.85 4.54 56.00
C TYR A 301 8.91 4.61 57.54
N PRO A 302 10.10 4.75 58.13
CA PRO A 302 10.32 5.49 59.37
C PRO A 302 11.22 6.72 59.17
N GLY A 303 11.02 7.75 60.00
CA GLY A 303 11.67 9.06 59.88
C GLY A 303 12.58 9.48 61.04
N ALA A 304 12.98 10.75 60.93
CA ALA A 304 13.42 11.73 61.94
C ALA A 304 14.85 11.68 62.53
N GLY A 305 15.55 12.82 62.42
CA GLY A 305 16.75 13.21 63.19
C GLY A 305 17.52 14.41 62.60
N GLU A 306 17.29 15.62 63.12
CA GLU A 306 18.03 16.90 62.90
C GLU A 306 19.33 16.98 63.76
N PRO A 307 20.08 18.11 63.87
CA PRO A 307 20.73 18.98 62.86
C PRO A 307 22.21 19.36 63.22
N THR A 308 23.05 19.79 62.26
CA THR A 308 24.18 20.73 62.51
C THR A 308 24.66 21.38 61.19
N ALA A 309 24.90 22.71 61.22
CA ALA A 309 25.38 23.57 60.12
C ALA A 309 26.92 23.81 60.18
N PRO A 310 27.56 24.71 59.39
CA PRO A 310 27.25 25.23 58.04
C PRO A 310 28.45 25.07 57.05
N GLY A 311 28.21 25.15 55.72
CA GLY A 311 29.31 25.21 54.76
C GLY A 311 28.91 25.44 53.29
N TYR A 312 28.87 26.71 52.89
CA TYR A 312 29.05 27.26 51.54
C TYR A 312 28.10 26.82 50.39
N TYR A 313 27.14 27.69 50.07
CA TYR A 313 26.34 27.67 48.85
C TYR A 313 27.00 28.51 47.73
N PRO A 314 27.04 28.07 46.46
CA PRO A 314 27.03 28.98 45.33
C PRO A 314 25.61 29.52 45.08
N PRO A 315 25.46 30.75 44.57
CA PRO A 315 24.15 31.40 44.48
C PRO A 315 23.22 30.69 43.47
N PRO A 316 21.91 30.58 43.77
CA PRO A 316 20.93 30.15 42.80
C PRO A 316 20.74 31.21 41.71
N TYR A 317 20.61 30.73 40.48
CA TYR A 317 20.19 31.48 39.31
C TYR A 317 19.01 32.41 39.62
N VAL A 318 19.20 33.72 39.42
CA VAL A 318 18.14 34.72 39.43
C VAL A 318 17.42 34.63 38.08
N PRO A 319 16.12 34.25 38.01
CA PRO A 319 15.38 34.39 36.77
C PRO A 319 15.20 35.89 36.46
N PRO A 320 15.56 36.37 35.25
CA PRO A 320 15.24 37.73 34.87
C PRO A 320 13.72 37.89 34.72
N ASP A 321 13.19 38.84 35.50
CA ASP A 321 11.99 39.66 35.32
C ASP A 321 10.89 39.12 34.38
N LEU A 322 9.77 38.69 34.98
CA LEU A 322 8.49 38.47 34.32
C LEU A 322 7.83 39.82 34.00
N SER A 323 8.41 40.54 33.05
CA SER A 323 7.76 41.67 32.39
C SER A 323 7.72 41.36 30.89
N PRO A 324 6.53 41.21 30.26
CA PRO A 324 6.47 40.97 28.82
C PRO A 324 7.07 42.17 28.09
N PRO A 325 8.02 41.98 27.16
CA PRO A 325 8.46 43.07 26.31
C PRO A 325 7.30 43.48 25.41
N THR A 326 6.84 44.71 25.57
CA THR A 326 6.05 45.41 24.55
C THR A 326 6.91 45.59 23.32
N TRP A 327 6.84 44.63 22.40
CA TRP A 327 7.42 44.79 21.07
C TRP A 327 6.55 45.74 20.26
N THR A 328 7.01 46.97 20.08
CA THR A 328 6.58 47.82 18.97
C THR A 328 7.23 47.27 17.70
N THR A 329 6.50 46.41 16.98
CA THR A 329 6.89 45.95 15.65
C THR A 329 6.68 47.07 14.63
N SER A 330 7.75 47.78 14.28
CA SER A 330 7.85 48.44 12.97
C SER A 330 8.70 47.56 12.05
N GLY A 331 8.08 46.48 11.54
CA GLY A 331 8.60 45.71 10.41
C GLY A 331 8.28 46.40 9.07
N PRO A 332 8.98 46.05 7.98
CA PRO A 332 8.69 46.60 6.65
C PRO A 332 7.22 46.37 6.28
N GLY A 333 6.59 47.37 5.68
CA GLY A 333 5.15 47.53 5.53
C GLY A 333 4.39 46.28 5.08
N TRP A 334 3.74 45.63 6.04
CA TRP A 334 2.74 44.59 5.84
C TRP A 334 1.41 45.22 5.43
N GLY A 335 1.36 45.75 4.21
CA GLY A 335 0.12 46.07 3.53
C GLY A 335 0.08 45.26 2.24
N GLN A 336 -0.98 44.45 2.07
CA GLN A 336 -1.30 43.66 0.86
C GLN A 336 -0.94 42.17 0.83
N ILE A 337 -0.99 41.45 1.96
CA ILE A 337 -1.51 40.07 1.90
C ILE A 337 -2.97 40.17 2.35
N PRO A 338 -3.96 39.73 1.56
CA PRO A 338 -5.34 39.73 2.02
C PRO A 338 -5.40 38.91 3.32
N PRO A 339 -6.08 39.41 4.37
CA PRO A 339 -6.26 38.64 5.60
C PRO A 339 -6.80 37.26 5.22
N LEU A 340 -6.20 36.22 5.79
CA LEU A 340 -6.72 34.87 5.69
C LEU A 340 -8.22 34.93 5.98
N PRO A 341 -9.09 34.53 5.04
CA PRO A 341 -10.53 34.67 5.23
C PRO A 341 -10.95 33.96 6.50
N LEU A 342 -11.43 34.75 7.47
CA LEU A 342 -11.97 34.24 8.71
C LEU A 342 -13.14 33.32 8.41
N ARG A 343 -13.30 32.31 9.27
CA ARG A 343 -14.39 31.33 9.18
C ARG A 343 -15.73 32.02 8.98
N VAL A 344 -16.31 31.88 7.79
CA VAL A 344 -17.77 31.97 7.65
C VAL A 344 -18.29 30.66 8.23
N PRO A 345 -19.23 30.66 9.19
CA PRO A 345 -19.81 29.41 9.66
C PRO A 345 -20.36 28.66 8.44
N ARG A 346 -19.72 27.54 8.08
CA ARG A 346 -20.37 26.54 7.24
C ARG A 346 -21.46 25.93 8.11
N SER A 347 -22.62 26.59 8.15
CA SER A 347 -23.84 25.86 8.41
C SER A 347 -23.85 24.70 7.42
N PHE A 348 -24.27 23.52 7.88
CA PHE A 348 -24.81 22.51 6.97
C PHE A 348 -25.65 23.29 5.95
N PRO A 349 -25.45 23.14 4.63
CA PRO A 349 -26.05 24.04 3.67
C PRO A 349 -27.52 23.65 3.53
N ILE A 350 -28.28 23.74 4.63
CA ILE A 350 -29.66 23.30 4.79
C ILE A 350 -30.49 23.98 3.73
N PHE A 351 -30.24 25.27 3.48
CA PHE A 351 -30.88 25.98 2.38
C PHE A 351 -30.52 25.44 1.00
N GLU A 352 -29.26 25.07 0.73
CA GLU A 352 -28.88 24.47 -0.56
C GLU A 352 -29.40 23.04 -0.71
N VAL A 353 -29.44 22.26 0.38
CA VAL A 353 -29.99 20.90 0.41
C VAL A 353 -31.50 20.96 0.21
N ILE A 354 -32.21 21.84 0.92
CA ILE A 354 -33.63 22.08 0.74
C ILE A 354 -33.90 22.55 -0.68
N ALA A 355 -33.15 23.53 -1.19
CA ALA A 355 -33.33 24.01 -2.57
C ALA A 355 -33.05 22.89 -3.59
N ALA A 356 -31.94 22.16 -3.46
CA ALA A 356 -31.56 21.06 -4.36
C ALA A 356 -32.56 19.90 -4.33
N SER A 357 -33.20 19.63 -3.19
CA SER A 357 -34.23 18.60 -3.06
C SER A 357 -35.60 19.09 -3.53
N LEU A 358 -35.95 20.37 -3.37
CA LEU A 358 -37.24 20.90 -3.80
C LEU A 358 -37.31 21.18 -5.30
N ILE A 359 -36.21 21.58 -5.95
CA ILE A 359 -36.17 21.93 -7.37
C ILE A 359 -36.72 20.79 -8.26
N PRO A 360 -36.27 19.53 -8.15
CA PRO A 360 -36.81 18.43 -8.96
C PRO A 360 -38.29 18.12 -8.71
N ILE A 361 -38.76 18.30 -7.47
CA ILE A 361 -40.14 18.07 -7.06
C ILE A 361 -41.05 19.17 -7.64
N ILE A 362 -40.66 20.43 -7.54
CA ILE A 362 -41.42 21.58 -8.05
C ILE A 362 -41.53 21.54 -9.57
N ILE A 363 -40.48 21.08 -10.26
CA ILE A 363 -40.44 21.02 -11.72
C ILE A 363 -41.11 19.72 -12.26
N CYS A 364 -41.60 18.83 -11.39
CA CYS A 364 -42.21 17.55 -11.77
C CYS A 364 -41.39 16.82 -12.86
N SER A 365 -40.07 16.72 -12.65
CA SER A 365 -39.11 16.02 -13.53
C SER A 365 -38.75 16.68 -14.87
N VAL A 366 -39.37 17.79 -15.30
CA VAL A 366 -39.04 18.45 -16.59
C VAL A 366 -37.60 18.99 -16.65
N GLY A 367 -36.99 19.28 -15.50
CA GLY A 367 -35.70 19.97 -15.39
C GLY A 367 -34.63 19.27 -14.57
N SER A 368 -34.86 18.03 -14.10
CA SER A 368 -33.89 17.32 -13.26
C SER A 368 -32.56 17.07 -13.99
N TRP A 369 -32.62 16.75 -15.28
CA TRP A 369 -31.42 16.59 -16.11
C TRP A 369 -30.67 17.93 -16.27
N LEU A 370 -31.35 19.06 -16.45
CA LEU A 370 -30.73 20.39 -16.49
C LEU A 370 -30.01 20.74 -15.19
N TYR A 371 -30.59 20.37 -14.04
CA TYR A 371 -29.98 20.55 -12.73
C TYR A 371 -28.64 19.78 -12.64
N PHE A 372 -28.62 18.50 -13.01
CA PHE A 372 -27.38 17.70 -12.99
C PHE A 372 -26.38 18.13 -14.08
N PHE A 373 -26.86 18.61 -15.22
CA PHE A 373 -26.00 19.21 -16.26
C PHE A 373 -25.31 20.47 -15.75
N TYR A 374 -26.07 21.37 -15.10
CA TYR A 374 -25.53 22.56 -14.46
C TYR A 374 -24.52 22.22 -13.35
N ALA A 375 -24.86 21.25 -12.51
CA ALA A 375 -23.96 20.75 -11.47
C ALA A 375 -22.67 20.15 -12.08
N GLY A 376 -22.77 19.39 -13.17
CA GLY A 376 -21.64 18.84 -13.91
C GLY A 376 -20.77 19.92 -14.53
N PHE A 377 -21.36 20.96 -15.11
CA PHE A 377 -20.65 22.11 -15.66
C PHE A 377 -19.89 22.87 -14.57
N TYR A 378 -20.55 23.16 -13.44
CA TYR A 378 -19.95 23.93 -12.34
C TYR A 378 -18.86 23.13 -11.60
N ARG A 379 -19.07 21.82 -11.39
CA ARG A 379 -18.13 20.95 -10.68
C ARG A 379 -17.06 20.32 -11.60
N ARG A 380 -17.20 20.45 -12.92
CA ARG A 380 -16.37 19.80 -13.95
C ARG A 380 -16.22 18.29 -13.73
N ASP A 381 -17.32 17.63 -13.37
CA ASP A 381 -17.34 16.20 -13.08
C ASP A 381 -18.12 15.44 -14.16
N TRP A 382 -17.42 14.58 -14.91
CA TRP A 382 -18.01 13.72 -15.95
C TRP A 382 -19.14 12.83 -15.41
N ARG A 383 -19.06 12.40 -14.15
CA ARG A 383 -20.09 11.54 -13.55
C ARG A 383 -21.44 12.24 -13.50
N GLN A 384 -21.47 13.54 -13.23
CA GLN A 384 -22.70 14.33 -13.21
C GLN A 384 -23.30 14.51 -14.60
N PHE A 385 -22.45 14.60 -15.64
CA PHE A 385 -22.92 14.58 -17.02
C PHE A 385 -23.56 13.23 -17.41
N ALA A 386 -22.97 12.11 -16.98
CA ALA A 386 -23.56 10.79 -17.18
C ALA A 386 -24.91 10.64 -16.44
N VAL A 387 -25.01 11.12 -15.19
CA VAL A 387 -26.26 11.14 -14.43
C VAL A 387 -27.31 12.01 -15.11
N SER A 388 -26.93 13.20 -15.59
CA SER A 388 -27.80 14.07 -16.39
C SER A 388 -28.34 13.36 -17.64
N ALA A 389 -27.49 12.64 -18.39
CA ALA A 389 -27.92 11.91 -19.58
C ALA A 389 -28.91 10.78 -19.23
N GLY A 390 -28.68 10.07 -18.12
CA GLY A 390 -29.60 9.04 -17.62
C GLY A 390 -30.98 9.59 -17.27
N TYR A 391 -31.03 10.73 -16.55
CA TYR A 391 -32.30 11.40 -16.24
C TYR A 391 -33.02 11.91 -17.48
N LEU A 392 -32.28 12.41 -18.48
CA LEU A 392 -32.88 12.82 -19.75
C LEU A 392 -33.51 11.64 -20.48
N ALA A 393 -32.84 10.49 -20.53
CA ALA A 393 -33.39 9.29 -21.16
C ALA A 393 -34.68 8.81 -20.45
N LEU A 394 -34.66 8.73 -19.11
CA LEU A 394 -35.83 8.36 -18.32
C LEU A 394 -37.00 9.33 -18.51
N PHE A 395 -36.72 10.62 -18.58
CA PHE A 395 -37.72 11.65 -18.88
C PHE A 395 -38.35 11.45 -20.26
N ILE A 396 -37.53 11.22 -21.31
CA ILE A 396 -38.04 10.94 -22.66
C ILE A 396 -38.89 9.68 -22.67
N THR A 397 -38.46 8.60 -21.99
CA THR A 397 -39.25 7.37 -21.89
C THR A 397 -40.60 7.63 -21.21
N ALA A 398 -40.65 8.45 -20.16
CA ALA A 398 -41.91 8.80 -19.49
C ALA A 398 -42.86 9.58 -20.40
N CYS A 399 -42.34 10.53 -21.18
CA CYS A 399 -43.13 11.24 -22.20
C CYS A 399 -43.69 10.27 -23.24
N VAL A 400 -42.86 9.38 -23.79
CA VAL A 400 -43.29 8.42 -24.81
C VAL A 400 -44.34 7.46 -24.26
N VAL A 401 -44.19 6.97 -23.03
CA VAL A 401 -45.17 6.08 -22.39
C VAL A 401 -46.52 6.77 -22.17
N MET A 402 -46.54 8.08 -21.86
CA MET A 402 -47.78 8.85 -21.80
C MET A 402 -48.39 9.14 -23.19
N GLU A 403 -47.57 9.27 -24.24
CA GLU A 403 -48.04 9.64 -25.58
C GLU A 403 -48.53 8.41 -26.40
N ILE A 404 -48.34 7.19 -25.89
CA ILE A 404 -48.94 5.98 -26.47
C ILE A 404 -50.40 5.90 -26.02
N ASP A 405 -51.26 6.69 -26.66
CA ASP A 405 -52.71 6.63 -26.47
C ASP A 405 -53.41 5.95 -27.67
N PRO A 406 -54.05 4.78 -27.47
CA PRO A 406 -54.98 4.20 -28.44
C PRO A 406 -56.46 4.51 -28.13
N THR A 407 -56.77 5.27 -27.08
CA THR A 407 -58.14 5.51 -26.62
C THR A 407 -58.75 6.81 -27.19
N PRO A 408 -60.09 6.87 -27.40
CA PRO A 408 -60.74 8.08 -27.92
C PRO A 408 -60.69 9.23 -26.89
N ILE A 409 -60.55 10.46 -27.38
CA ILE A 409 -60.43 11.73 -26.64
C ILE A 409 -61.51 11.97 -25.54
N ASP A 410 -62.61 11.20 -25.56
CA ASP A 410 -63.76 11.33 -24.66
C ASP A 410 -63.85 10.21 -23.58
N ALA A 411 -62.78 9.42 -23.38
CA ALA A 411 -62.76 8.38 -22.34
C ALA A 411 -62.62 8.99 -20.93
N ASP A 412 -63.53 8.61 -20.02
CA ASP A 412 -63.57 9.10 -18.62
C ASP A 412 -62.46 8.49 -17.72
N TYR A 413 -61.57 7.65 -18.28
CA TYR A 413 -60.54 6.88 -17.56
C TYR A 413 -59.19 7.01 -18.27
N THR A 414 -58.13 7.25 -17.50
CA THR A 414 -56.74 7.19 -17.98
C THR A 414 -56.38 5.76 -18.39
N SER A 415 -55.53 5.61 -19.41
CA SER A 415 -55.07 4.28 -19.81
C SER A 415 -54.03 3.72 -18.82
N ASP A 416 -53.91 2.40 -18.73
CA ASP A 416 -52.86 1.74 -17.91
C ASP A 416 -51.45 2.26 -18.26
N ALA A 417 -51.23 2.67 -19.52
CA ALA A 417 -49.97 3.23 -19.98
C ALA A 417 -49.73 4.66 -19.46
N GLU A 418 -50.78 5.50 -19.46
CA GLU A 418 -50.71 6.85 -18.88
C GLU A 418 -50.44 6.80 -17.37
N ASP A 419 -51.10 5.90 -16.64
CA ASP A 419 -50.88 5.70 -15.20
C ASP A 419 -49.42 5.29 -14.92
N VAL A 420 -48.86 4.40 -15.73
CA VAL A 420 -47.44 4.01 -15.66
C VAL A 420 -46.53 5.21 -15.95
N GLY A 421 -46.85 6.02 -16.96
CA GLY A 421 -46.11 7.24 -17.30
C GLY A 421 -46.09 8.23 -16.14
N ILE A 422 -47.24 8.52 -15.54
CA ILE A 422 -47.40 9.40 -14.38
C ILE A 422 -46.62 8.87 -13.17
N ALA A 423 -46.72 7.57 -12.88
CA ALA A 423 -45.96 6.94 -11.80
C ALA A 423 -44.45 7.07 -12.02
N MET A 424 -43.99 6.91 -13.26
CA MET A 424 -42.58 7.05 -13.63
C MET A 424 -42.09 8.50 -13.48
N PHE A 425 -42.92 9.49 -13.86
CA PHE A 425 -42.63 10.91 -13.63
C PHE A 425 -42.42 11.23 -12.15
N LEU A 426 -43.31 10.77 -11.28
CA LEU A 426 -43.21 10.96 -9.82
C LEU A 426 -41.98 10.26 -9.24
N ALA A 427 -41.69 9.04 -9.66
CA ALA A 427 -40.51 8.30 -9.21
C ALA A 427 -39.21 9.03 -9.61
N ILE A 428 -39.13 9.52 -10.85
CA ILE A 428 -37.98 10.30 -11.33
C ILE A 428 -37.77 11.56 -10.47
N ALA A 429 -38.84 12.29 -10.13
CA ALA A 429 -38.77 13.50 -9.31
C ALA A 429 -38.21 13.20 -7.91
N VAL A 430 -38.72 12.14 -7.25
CA VAL A 430 -38.30 11.74 -5.90
C VAL A 430 -36.83 11.30 -5.89
N ILE A 431 -36.42 10.45 -6.85
CA ILE A 431 -35.03 9.97 -6.92
C ILE A 431 -34.09 11.15 -7.23
N ALA A 432 -34.47 12.05 -8.14
CA ALA A 432 -33.69 13.25 -8.43
C ALA A 432 -33.56 14.17 -7.21
N ALA A 433 -34.61 14.33 -6.40
CA ALA A 433 -34.58 15.12 -5.17
C ALA A 433 -33.63 14.54 -4.11
N ILE A 434 -33.61 13.21 -3.97
CA ILE A 434 -32.67 12.50 -3.10
C ILE A 434 -31.24 12.71 -3.59
N HIS A 435 -30.98 12.50 -4.88
CA HIS A 435 -29.65 12.73 -5.46
C HIS A 435 -29.18 14.18 -5.34
N GLY A 436 -30.06 15.16 -5.57
CA GLY A 436 -29.77 16.58 -5.38
C GLY A 436 -29.41 16.90 -3.92
N GLY A 437 -30.17 16.38 -2.96
CA GLY A 437 -29.90 16.54 -1.53
C GLY A 437 -28.57 15.90 -1.09
N VAL A 438 -28.26 14.69 -1.59
CA VAL A 438 -26.96 14.02 -1.33
C VAL A 438 -25.80 14.81 -1.94
N LEU A 439 -25.98 15.33 -3.16
CA LEU A 439 -24.97 16.11 -3.86
C LEU A 439 -24.70 17.48 -3.19
N ALA A 440 -25.74 18.11 -2.63
CA ALA A 440 -25.66 19.38 -1.91
C ALA A 440 -25.09 19.22 -0.50
N SER A 441 -25.39 18.10 0.19
CA SER A 441 -24.84 17.81 1.52
C SER A 441 -23.34 17.52 1.49
N HIS A 442 -22.80 17.10 0.35
CA HIS A 442 -21.37 16.89 0.12
C HIS A 442 -20.88 17.83 -1.00
N PRO A 443 -20.69 19.13 -0.71
CA PRO A 443 -20.21 20.08 -1.70
C PRO A 443 -18.81 19.63 -2.14
N GLY A 444 -18.69 19.24 -3.41
CA GLY A 444 -17.42 18.83 -4.01
C GLY A 444 -16.39 19.97 -4.04
N ASP A 445 -15.32 19.76 -4.80
CA ASP A 445 -14.22 20.71 -4.89
C ASP A 445 -14.61 22.00 -5.64
N SER A 446 -14.97 23.06 -4.90
CA SER A 446 -15.43 24.33 -5.48
C SER A 446 -14.27 25.26 -5.90
N PRO A 447 -14.48 26.16 -6.88
CA PRO A 447 -13.48 27.17 -7.24
C PRO A 447 -13.03 28.02 -6.05
N ARG A 448 -13.96 28.37 -5.15
CA ARG A 448 -13.65 29.08 -3.90
C ARG A 448 -12.75 28.26 -2.99
N ALA A 449 -13.02 26.97 -2.82
CA ALA A 449 -12.17 26.09 -2.01
C ALA A 449 -10.75 26.00 -2.58
N ARG A 450 -10.58 25.90 -3.91
CA ARG A 450 -9.26 25.91 -4.55
C ARG A 450 -8.49 27.21 -4.27
N THR A 451 -9.13 28.37 -4.41
CA THR A 451 -8.53 29.66 -4.10
C THR A 451 -8.09 29.72 -2.64
N LEU A 452 -8.92 29.23 -1.71
CA LEU A 452 -8.60 29.15 -0.29
C LEU A 452 -7.38 28.24 -0.04
N ARG A 453 -7.30 27.07 -0.68
CA ARG A 453 -6.13 26.18 -0.59
C ARG A 453 -4.86 26.86 -1.08
N THR A 454 -4.91 27.51 -2.24
CA THR A 454 -3.74 28.24 -2.78
C THR A 454 -3.29 29.35 -1.83
N GLN A 455 -4.22 30.11 -1.25
CA GLN A 455 -3.91 31.14 -0.26
C GLN A 455 -3.31 30.54 1.01
N ALA A 456 -3.89 29.47 1.53
CA ALA A 456 -3.43 28.77 2.72
C ALA A 456 -2.04 28.13 2.53
N GLN A 457 -1.77 27.51 1.37
CA GLN A 457 -0.45 26.97 1.00
C GLN A 457 0.59 28.09 0.93
N THR A 458 0.25 29.21 0.30
CA THR A 458 1.13 30.38 0.21
C THR A 458 1.42 30.91 1.62
N PHE A 459 0.40 31.07 2.46
CA PHE A 459 0.56 31.52 3.84
C PHE A 459 1.44 30.58 4.67
N ALA A 460 1.20 29.27 4.58
CA ALA A 460 1.97 28.26 5.30
C ALA A 460 3.45 28.22 4.87
N ALA A 461 3.74 28.48 3.60
CA ALA A 461 5.10 28.57 3.08
C ALA A 461 5.88 29.75 3.68
N TYR A 462 5.24 30.91 3.88
CA TYR A 462 5.88 32.10 4.47
C TYR A 462 5.85 32.12 6.01
N ASN A 463 4.82 31.54 6.64
CA ASN A 463 4.57 31.63 8.08
C ASN A 463 4.21 30.26 8.69
N PRO A 464 5.12 29.28 8.68
CA PRO A 464 4.82 27.91 9.13
C PRO A 464 4.38 27.84 10.60
N GLY A 465 4.98 28.65 11.48
CA GLY A 465 4.61 28.69 12.90
C GLY A 465 3.19 29.18 13.14
N GLN A 466 2.74 30.23 12.42
CA GLN A 466 1.35 30.69 12.51
C GLN A 466 0.39 29.69 11.86
N ALA A 467 0.79 29.03 10.77
CA ALA A 467 -0.04 28.01 10.13
C ALA A 467 -0.34 26.83 11.08
N LEU A 468 0.63 26.43 11.92
CA LEU A 468 0.40 25.45 12.99
C LEU A 468 -0.57 25.97 14.05
N GLN A 469 -0.43 27.22 14.49
CA GLN A 469 -1.34 27.83 15.47
C GLN A 469 -2.78 27.92 14.95
N PHE A 470 -2.96 28.20 13.66
CA PHE A 470 -4.27 28.21 13.01
C PHE A 470 -4.77 26.83 12.58
N ALA A 471 -4.01 25.76 12.86
CA ALA A 471 -4.34 24.39 12.50
C ALA A 471 -4.61 24.21 10.98
N VAL A 472 -3.82 24.88 10.14
CA VAL A 472 -3.87 24.73 8.68
C VAL A 472 -3.55 23.28 8.31
N GLY A 473 -4.40 22.66 7.48
CA GLY A 473 -4.22 21.27 7.09
C GLY A 473 -4.63 20.25 8.15
N ARG A 474 -5.28 20.69 9.23
CA ARG A 474 -5.73 19.83 10.35
C ARG A 474 -7.25 19.87 10.50
N PRO A 475 -8.00 19.21 9.60
CA PRO A 475 -9.46 19.18 9.65
C PRO A 475 -10.02 18.48 10.89
N ASP A 476 -9.20 17.70 11.59
CA ASP A 476 -9.52 17.05 12.87
C ASP A 476 -9.56 18.02 14.06
N LEU A 477 -8.98 19.21 13.93
CA LEU A 477 -8.94 20.21 14.98
C LEU A 477 -10.03 21.27 14.79
N ILE A 478 -10.39 21.95 15.88
CA ILE A 478 -11.24 23.14 15.82
C ILE A 478 -10.42 24.26 15.18
N ARG A 479 -10.83 24.68 13.98
CA ARG A 479 -10.13 25.68 13.18
C ARG A 479 -10.81 27.04 13.24
N LEU A 480 -10.01 28.09 13.40
CA LEU A 480 -10.44 29.50 13.27
C LEU A 480 -10.36 29.99 11.81
N TYR A 481 -9.71 29.22 10.94
CA TYR A 481 -9.42 29.56 9.56
C TYR A 481 -9.94 28.48 8.58
N ASP A 482 -10.46 28.89 7.43
CA ASP A 482 -10.87 27.98 6.34
C ASP A 482 -9.76 27.87 5.29
N ASP A 483 -9.01 26.78 5.35
CA ASP A 483 -7.90 26.45 4.46
C ASP A 483 -8.36 25.81 3.12
N GLY A 484 -9.67 25.76 2.85
CA GLY A 484 -10.21 25.12 1.65
C GLY A 484 -10.22 23.59 1.72
N GLY A 485 -9.93 22.99 2.87
CA GLY A 485 -9.86 21.53 3.05
C GLY A 485 -8.49 20.96 2.71
N LEU A 486 -7.42 21.69 3.06
CA LEU A 486 -6.06 21.14 3.02
C LEU A 486 -5.89 20.04 4.07
N VAL A 487 -4.91 19.19 3.82
CA VAL A 487 -4.42 18.17 4.74
C VAL A 487 -2.90 18.27 4.83
N ASP A 488 -2.41 18.46 6.05
CA ASP A 488 -0.98 18.54 6.33
C ASP A 488 -0.39 17.14 6.54
N ILE A 489 0.47 16.73 5.62
CA ILE A 489 1.09 15.42 5.61
C ILE A 489 1.91 15.17 6.87
N ASN A 490 2.51 16.21 7.46
CA ASN A 490 3.39 16.06 8.63
C ASN A 490 2.64 15.98 9.96
N HIS A 491 1.42 16.52 10.04
CA HIS A 491 0.72 16.68 11.31
C HIS A 491 -0.66 15.99 11.36
N ALA A 492 -1.30 15.72 10.22
CA ALA A 492 -2.63 15.10 10.20
C ALA A 492 -2.63 13.65 10.74
N PRO A 493 -3.69 13.20 11.41
CA PRO A 493 -3.82 11.81 11.88
C PRO A 493 -4.14 10.85 10.72
N PRO A 494 -3.96 9.52 10.91
CA PRO A 494 -4.11 8.54 9.83
C PRO A 494 -5.49 8.55 9.18
N HIS A 495 -6.55 8.69 9.96
CA HIS A 495 -7.92 8.70 9.46
C HIS A 495 -8.24 9.93 8.58
N VAL A 496 -7.56 11.07 8.83
CA VAL A 496 -7.69 12.27 7.97
C VAL A 496 -6.96 12.06 6.65
N LEU A 497 -5.77 11.47 6.68
CA LEU A 497 -5.03 11.15 5.46
C LEU A 497 -5.78 10.11 4.61
N ALA A 498 -6.38 9.10 5.25
CA ALA A 498 -7.18 8.09 4.58
C ALA A 498 -8.51 8.61 3.99
N ALA A 499 -8.95 9.81 4.40
CA ALA A 499 -10.10 10.48 3.79
C ALA A 499 -9.75 11.14 2.45
N LEU A 500 -8.47 11.26 2.10
CA LEU A 500 -8.05 11.79 0.80
C LEU A 500 -8.30 10.77 -0.32
N PRO A 501 -8.73 11.22 -1.51
CA PRO A 501 -9.00 10.34 -2.64
C PRO A 501 -7.79 9.46 -3.00
N GLY A 502 -7.95 8.14 -2.99
CA GLY A 502 -6.89 7.20 -3.37
C GLY A 502 -5.80 6.99 -2.32
N ILE A 503 -5.99 7.46 -1.08
CA ILE A 503 -5.13 7.12 0.05
C ILE A 503 -5.85 6.09 0.92
N SER A 504 -5.36 4.85 0.91
CA SER A 504 -5.87 3.80 1.80
C SER A 504 -5.40 4.01 3.25
N THR A 505 -6.09 3.40 4.21
CA THR A 505 -5.68 3.42 5.62
C THR A 505 -4.24 2.92 5.81
N HIS A 506 -3.87 1.84 5.11
CA HIS A 506 -2.51 1.28 5.16
C HIS A 506 -1.47 2.28 4.63
N LEU A 507 -1.77 2.93 3.50
CA LEU A 507 -0.90 3.95 2.93
C LEU A 507 -0.78 5.17 3.84
N ALA A 508 -1.87 5.61 4.48
CA ALA A 508 -1.85 6.67 5.47
C ALA A 508 -0.92 6.31 6.65
N HIS A 509 -0.92 5.06 7.12
CA HIS A 509 0.01 4.59 8.13
C HIS A 509 1.47 4.63 7.64
N ARG A 510 1.76 4.20 6.40
CA ARG A 510 3.11 4.28 5.83
C ARG A 510 3.64 5.71 5.72
N ILE A 511 2.77 6.66 5.36
CA ILE A 511 3.10 8.10 5.35
C ILE A 511 3.47 8.57 6.76
N ILE A 512 2.72 8.15 7.77
CA ILE A 512 2.99 8.52 9.18
C ILE A 512 4.31 7.93 9.68
N THR A 513 4.59 6.66 9.34
CA THR A 513 5.89 6.06 9.64
C THR A 513 7.02 6.84 8.96
N GLY A 514 6.87 7.15 7.67
CA GLY A 514 7.88 7.86 6.90
C GLY A 514 8.17 9.30 7.37
N ARG A 515 7.16 10.04 7.87
CA ARG A 515 7.40 11.36 8.49
C ARG A 515 8.06 11.29 9.87
N SER A 516 7.91 10.17 10.58
CA SER A 516 8.54 9.97 11.90
C SER A 516 10.05 9.82 11.76
N ASP A 517 10.51 9.16 10.69
CA ASP A 517 11.93 9.07 10.34
C ASP A 517 12.48 10.42 9.85
N ARG A 518 11.76 11.05 8.91
CA ARG A 518 12.10 12.38 8.39
C ARG A 518 10.85 13.10 7.89
N PRO A 519 10.51 14.28 8.44
CA PRO A 519 9.39 15.10 7.95
C PRO A 519 9.50 15.36 6.44
N TYR A 520 8.36 15.42 5.77
CA TYR A 520 8.30 15.76 4.35
C TYR A 520 8.46 17.26 4.19
N ALA A 521 9.37 17.71 3.32
CA ALA A 521 9.51 19.13 3.01
C ALA A 521 8.45 19.60 2.01
N ARG A 522 8.00 18.69 1.14
CA ARG A 522 7.05 18.97 0.05
C ARG A 522 6.26 17.70 -0.32
N PRO A 523 5.03 17.83 -0.85
CA PRO A 523 4.21 16.67 -1.21
C PRO A 523 4.87 15.72 -2.22
N GLU A 524 5.75 16.23 -3.10
CA GLU A 524 6.46 15.43 -4.11
C GLU A 524 7.38 14.37 -3.50
N GLU A 525 7.79 14.54 -2.24
CA GLU A 525 8.56 13.52 -1.55
C GLU A 525 7.77 12.23 -1.31
N LEU A 526 6.43 12.28 -1.27
CA LEU A 526 5.63 11.05 -1.22
C LEU A 526 5.87 10.17 -2.44
N ALA A 527 6.09 10.78 -3.61
CA ALA A 527 6.44 10.04 -4.82
C ALA A 527 7.90 9.60 -4.83
N LEU A 528 8.82 10.48 -4.42
CA LEU A 528 10.26 10.14 -4.36
C LEU A 528 10.57 9.01 -3.38
N ARG A 529 9.79 8.90 -2.29
CA ARG A 529 9.93 7.82 -1.29
C ARG A 529 9.09 6.58 -1.63
N GLY A 530 8.50 6.51 -2.82
CA GLY A 530 7.73 5.33 -3.26
C GLY A 530 6.46 5.06 -2.43
N LEU A 531 5.88 6.11 -1.83
CA LEU A 531 4.61 6.01 -1.09
C LEU A 531 3.42 6.25 -2.03
N LEU A 532 3.57 7.21 -2.96
CA LEU A 532 2.58 7.50 -4.00
C LEU A 532 3.21 7.40 -5.38
N THR A 533 2.42 7.11 -6.40
CA THR A 533 2.85 7.31 -7.79
C THR A 533 2.65 8.75 -8.21
N ALA A 534 3.41 9.23 -9.21
CA ALA A 534 3.31 10.61 -9.68
C ALA A 534 1.88 10.97 -10.14
N ARG A 535 1.18 10.02 -10.76
CA ARG A 535 -0.22 10.17 -11.17
C ARG A 535 -1.16 10.31 -9.97
N ARG A 536 -1.01 9.47 -8.95
CA ARG A 536 -1.81 9.57 -7.71
C ARG A 536 -1.51 10.86 -6.96
N LEU A 537 -0.24 11.23 -6.84
CA LEU A 537 0.16 12.50 -6.24
C LEU A 537 -0.49 13.68 -6.96
N ASN A 538 -0.48 13.72 -8.30
CA ASN A 538 -1.14 14.80 -9.05
C ASN A 538 -2.66 14.88 -8.80
N ARG A 539 -3.31 13.75 -8.48
CA ARG A 539 -4.74 13.75 -8.13
C ARG A 539 -5.02 14.25 -6.72
N VAL A 540 -4.05 14.26 -5.81
CA VAL A 540 -4.25 14.71 -4.43
C VAL A 540 -3.45 15.97 -4.07
N SER A 541 -2.50 16.38 -4.91
CA SER A 541 -1.52 17.44 -4.61
C SER A 541 -2.17 18.77 -4.23
N SER A 542 -3.30 19.11 -4.84
CA SER A 542 -4.04 20.33 -4.52
C SER A 542 -4.66 20.33 -3.13
N TRP A 543 -4.81 19.17 -2.48
CA TRP A 543 -5.28 19.01 -1.10
C TRP A 543 -4.15 18.87 -0.09
N LEU A 544 -2.89 18.81 -0.53
CA LEU A 544 -1.77 18.52 0.34
C LEU A 544 -0.99 19.79 0.70
N VAL A 545 -0.51 19.83 1.93
CA VAL A 545 0.49 20.80 2.40
C VAL A 545 1.52 20.07 3.26
N CYS A 546 2.74 20.59 3.31
CA CYS A 546 3.80 20.11 4.20
C CYS A 546 4.24 21.27 5.08
N ILE A 547 3.80 21.29 6.33
CA ILE A 547 4.26 22.30 7.29
C ILE A 547 5.45 21.70 8.05
N PRO A 548 6.62 22.37 8.10
CA PRO A 548 7.79 21.85 8.79
C PRO A 548 7.57 21.76 10.31
N THR A 549 8.16 20.72 10.92
CA THR A 549 8.06 20.44 12.36
C THR A 549 8.99 21.31 13.22
N THR A 550 10.05 21.85 12.63
CA THR A 550 11.00 22.77 13.28
C THR A 550 10.80 24.17 12.73
N ILE A 551 10.48 25.14 13.60
CA ILE A 551 10.49 26.57 13.24
C ILE A 551 11.94 26.93 12.90
N PRO A 552 12.30 27.24 11.65
CA PRO A 552 13.60 27.84 11.39
C PRO A 552 13.56 29.24 12.00
N ALA A 553 14.58 29.63 12.75
CA ALA A 553 14.86 31.05 12.95
C ALA A 553 14.84 31.73 11.56
N PRO A 554 14.19 32.89 11.39
CA PRO A 554 13.95 33.45 10.07
C PRO A 554 15.29 33.61 9.34
N ALA A 555 15.45 32.87 8.25
CA ALA A 555 16.53 33.09 7.32
C ALA A 555 16.36 34.51 6.78
N THR A 556 17.35 35.38 7.03
CA THR A 556 17.47 36.67 6.38
C THR A 556 17.28 36.53 4.87
N PRO A 557 16.37 37.28 4.23
CA PRO A 557 16.16 37.19 2.80
C PRO A 557 17.40 37.67 2.03
N PRO A 558 17.70 37.10 0.85
CA PRO A 558 18.90 37.39 0.09
C PRO A 558 18.68 38.61 -0.80
N TRP A 559 18.39 39.78 -0.24
CA TRP A 559 18.45 41.05 -0.97
C TRP A 559 18.98 42.13 -0.04
N GLY A 560 20.16 42.67 -0.38
CA GLY A 560 20.95 43.52 0.49
C GLY A 560 20.44 44.95 0.65
N HIS A 561 21.08 45.68 1.56
CA HIS A 561 21.76 46.94 1.27
C HIS A 561 22.68 47.31 2.43
N ALA A 562 23.87 47.75 2.09
CA ALA A 562 24.85 48.34 2.99
C ALA A 562 24.32 49.65 3.59
N TYR A 563 24.57 49.87 4.88
CA TYR A 563 24.75 51.20 5.45
C TYR A 563 25.99 51.20 6.37
N PRO A 564 26.74 52.32 6.42
CA PRO A 564 28.10 52.39 6.96
C PRO A 564 28.09 52.53 8.49
N PRO A 565 29.25 52.36 9.17
CA PRO A 565 29.30 52.57 10.60
C PRO A 565 29.17 54.07 10.92
N ALA A 566 28.22 54.41 11.79
CA ALA A 566 28.15 55.71 12.43
C ALA A 566 28.64 55.57 13.87
N TYR A 567 29.83 56.14 14.10
CA TYR A 567 30.53 56.50 15.34
C TYR A 567 31.00 55.40 16.30
#